data_AF-A0ABD4DKB9-F1
#
_entry.id   AF-A0ABD4DKB9-F1
#
_cell.length_a   1.000
_cell.length_b   1.000
_cell.length_c   1.000
_cell.angle_alpha   90.00
_cell.angle_beta   90.00
_cell.angle_gamma   90.00
#
_symmetry.space_group_name_H-M   'P 1'
#
loop_
_entity.id
_entity.type
_entity.pdbx_description
1 polymer ?
#
loop_
_entity_poly.entity_id
_entity_poly.type
_entity_poly.pdbx_seq_one_letter_code
_entity_poly.pdbx_strand_id
1 'polypeptide(L)'
;MLRDHDAEAKNTQKINEFSQLGGNQIKVLSYNTFLLRDIAVASTTQWSQNARAEKLGDADFIKNYDVLLLQECFDNTACTSLRKKLSVNYPYLTPVLGQTKQGWNNTLGDWREIISGGFENGGVMIASKHPIEYMDQYIFPKGCDADGLALKGFVYVRILKDNKPVHFIATHLQSTQPECKGSEVQIRENQLKSIKTYVDNLKIPKEEMLIYGGDFNIIKDTSEYPKMLSLLNVSAPVYKGLPSTWDTKTNTMAAYHYPYPTNKQEYLDYIFVSNDHLLPPVWQNVVFDPVSSNLMSYTNLTQDKYYWTDYSDHYPVEGNIYSDEVTPKSSLKFRKYDKVSLKSVKTGKYISTNLSKTDDWLKVSATVPDENTWFNLVNTDGGNYFDLKAGKVRVETSERINNFWYWELLNGGAYYYFPKFGKSLKNLELVLIKKKNGNTSASIEDGDIVAFRDYTSAGNAYYLQVYNKSGTDWLYLNGTSAGNSEQFEIKFNNITPVSW
;
A
#
# COMPACT_ATOMS: atom_id res chain seq x y z
N MET A 1 29.06 1.21 -17.25
CA MET A 1 28.83 1.15 -18.71
C MET A 1 29.46 -0.07 -19.37
N LEU A 2 30.79 -0.22 -19.50
CA LEU A 2 31.34 -1.44 -20.17
C LEU A 2 31.25 -2.74 -19.33
N ARG A 3 31.25 -2.66 -17.99
CA ARG A 3 31.07 -3.85 -17.12
C ARG A 3 29.61 -4.32 -17.00
N ASP A 4 28.66 -3.43 -17.24
CA ASP A 4 27.23 -3.75 -17.11
C ASP A 4 26.72 -4.54 -18.32
N HIS A 5 27.20 -4.21 -19.53
CA HIS A 5 26.85 -4.93 -20.76
C HIS A 5 27.31 -6.40 -20.76
N ASP A 6 28.48 -6.72 -20.19
CA ASP A 6 28.97 -8.10 -20.10
C ASP A 6 28.20 -8.95 -19.07
N ALA A 7 27.71 -8.34 -18.00
CA ALA A 7 26.86 -9.00 -17.01
C ALA A 7 25.47 -9.26 -17.59
N GLU A 8 24.91 -8.29 -18.30
CA GLU A 8 23.61 -8.36 -18.96
C GLU A 8 23.59 -9.45 -20.05
N ALA A 9 24.59 -9.47 -20.94
CA ALA A 9 24.72 -10.49 -21.99
C ALA A 9 24.86 -11.92 -21.44
N LYS A 10 25.65 -12.11 -20.38
CA LYS A 10 25.78 -13.42 -19.71
C LYS A 10 24.48 -13.86 -19.04
N ASN A 11 23.70 -12.91 -18.52
CA ASN A 11 22.41 -13.21 -17.91
C ASN A 11 21.38 -13.61 -18.98
N THR A 12 21.35 -12.92 -20.12
CA THR A 12 20.51 -13.27 -21.28
C THR A 12 20.80 -14.67 -21.80
N GLN A 13 22.07 -15.07 -21.89
CA GLN A 13 22.45 -16.42 -22.33
C GLN A 13 21.94 -17.50 -21.36
N LYS A 14 22.08 -17.31 -20.04
CA LYS A 14 21.56 -18.24 -19.03
C LYS A 14 20.02 -18.32 -19.01
N ILE A 15 19.34 -17.20 -19.24
CA ILE A 15 17.87 -17.17 -19.35
C ILE A 15 17.40 -17.94 -20.58
N ASN A 16 18.12 -17.83 -21.70
CA ASN A 16 17.83 -18.59 -22.92
C ASN A 16 18.06 -20.10 -22.72
N GLU A 17 19.12 -20.49 -22.02
CA GLU A 17 19.39 -21.89 -21.64
C GLU A 17 18.31 -22.44 -20.69
N PHE A 18 17.87 -21.67 -19.68
CA PHE A 18 16.75 -22.03 -18.80
C PHE A 18 15.44 -22.21 -19.59
N SER A 19 15.19 -21.32 -20.55
CA SER A 19 14.03 -21.39 -21.43
C SER A 19 14.08 -22.62 -22.36
N GLN A 20 15.27 -23.02 -22.81
CA GLN A 20 15.51 -24.24 -23.62
C GLN A 20 15.44 -25.54 -22.80
N LEU A 21 15.80 -25.52 -21.52
CA LEU A 21 15.56 -26.61 -20.57
C LEU A 21 14.08 -26.76 -20.19
N GLY A 22 13.22 -25.92 -20.76
CA GLY A 22 11.80 -25.92 -20.49
C GLY A 22 11.40 -25.23 -19.19
N GLY A 23 12.29 -24.45 -18.57
CA GLY A 23 11.92 -23.53 -17.51
C GLY A 23 11.05 -22.40 -18.06
N ASN A 24 9.73 -22.55 -17.98
CA ASN A 24 8.81 -21.52 -18.44
C ASN A 24 8.98 -20.27 -17.56
N GLN A 25 9.25 -19.12 -18.18
CA GLN A 25 9.36 -17.85 -17.46
C GLN A 25 8.05 -17.60 -16.71
N ILE A 26 8.04 -17.69 -15.39
CA ILE A 26 6.86 -17.50 -14.55
C ILE A 26 6.92 -16.13 -13.88
N LYS A 27 5.83 -15.35 -13.99
CA LYS A 27 5.69 -14.03 -13.35
C LYS A 27 4.58 -14.10 -12.30
N VAL A 28 4.92 -13.79 -11.05
CA VAL A 28 4.05 -14.00 -9.89
C VAL A 28 3.85 -12.68 -9.15
N LEU A 29 2.63 -12.40 -8.69
CA LEU A 29 2.37 -11.30 -7.77
C LEU A 29 1.95 -11.87 -6.41
N SER A 30 2.59 -11.42 -5.34
CA SER A 30 2.07 -11.61 -3.98
C SER A 30 1.49 -10.30 -3.49
N TYR A 31 0.28 -10.33 -2.93
CA TYR A 31 -0.32 -9.11 -2.40
C TYR A 31 -1.26 -9.38 -1.22
N ASN A 32 -0.89 -8.86 -0.05
CA ASN A 32 -1.81 -8.67 1.07
C ASN A 32 -2.81 -7.57 0.72
N THR A 33 -4.10 -7.92 0.62
CA THR A 33 -5.16 -7.03 0.09
C THR A 33 -5.88 -6.22 1.17
N PHE A 34 -5.60 -6.47 2.45
CA PHE A 34 -6.21 -5.81 3.59
C PHE A 34 -7.75 -5.77 3.51
N LEU A 35 -8.38 -6.83 2.99
CA LEU A 35 -9.83 -6.95 2.94
C LEU A 35 -10.33 -7.58 4.25
N LEU A 36 -9.98 -6.93 5.37
CA LEU A 36 -10.42 -7.30 6.72
C LEU A 36 -11.95 -7.39 6.79
N ARG A 37 -12.48 -8.28 7.64
CA ARG A 37 -13.92 -8.39 7.84
C ARG A 37 -14.55 -7.08 8.32
N ASP A 38 -15.59 -6.61 7.64
CA ASP A 38 -16.33 -5.43 8.08
C ASP A 38 -17.18 -5.80 9.31
N ILE A 39 -16.81 -5.27 10.47
CA ILE A 39 -17.53 -5.45 11.72
C ILE A 39 -18.13 -4.09 12.07
N ALA A 40 -19.37 -3.89 11.65
CA ALA A 40 -20.09 -2.61 11.71
C ALA A 40 -20.17 -1.99 13.12
N VAL A 41 -20.04 -2.79 14.18
CA VAL A 41 -20.08 -2.34 15.58
C VAL A 41 -18.75 -1.79 16.09
N ALA A 42 -17.63 -2.06 15.41
CA ALA A 42 -16.29 -1.70 15.89
C ALA A 42 -15.70 -0.44 15.23
N SER A 43 -16.21 0.00 14.07
CA SER A 43 -15.72 1.14 13.25
C SER A 43 -14.24 1.10 12.82
N THR A 44 -13.39 0.30 13.47
CA THR A 44 -11.94 0.16 13.23
C THR A 44 -11.60 -0.62 11.96
N THR A 45 -12.54 -1.44 11.46
CA THR A 45 -12.37 -2.22 10.22
C THR A 45 -13.08 -1.63 9.01
N GLN A 46 -13.67 -0.43 9.10
CA GLN A 46 -14.41 0.14 7.98
C GLN A 46 -13.48 0.86 6.99
N TRP A 47 -12.96 0.09 6.02
CA TRP A 47 -11.99 0.54 5.02
C TRP A 47 -12.54 0.49 3.60
N SER A 48 -13.87 0.60 3.44
CA SER A 48 -14.58 0.44 2.16
C SER A 48 -14.08 -0.75 1.34
N GLN A 49 -13.98 -1.91 1.98
CA GLN A 49 -13.45 -3.16 1.43
C GLN A 49 -14.06 -3.46 0.06
N ASN A 50 -15.39 -3.35 -0.09
CA ASN A 50 -16.07 -3.58 -1.36
C ASN A 50 -15.60 -2.61 -2.46
N ALA A 51 -15.46 -1.31 -2.17
CA ALA A 51 -14.99 -0.35 -3.16
C ALA A 51 -13.51 -0.56 -3.52
N ARG A 52 -12.68 -0.94 -2.54
CA ARG A 52 -11.28 -1.30 -2.78
C ARG A 52 -11.16 -2.58 -3.61
N ALA A 53 -11.95 -3.61 -3.31
CA ALA A 53 -11.99 -4.88 -4.05
C ALA A 53 -12.35 -4.67 -5.53
N GLU A 54 -13.40 -3.88 -5.81
CA GLU A 54 -13.79 -3.53 -7.18
C GLU A 54 -12.65 -2.78 -7.91
N LYS A 55 -12.07 -1.75 -7.27
CA LYS A 55 -10.99 -0.95 -7.86
C LYS A 55 -9.69 -1.74 -8.03
N LEU A 56 -9.38 -2.64 -7.11
CA LEU A 56 -8.22 -3.52 -7.19
C LEU A 56 -8.37 -4.50 -8.36
N GLY A 57 -9.55 -5.13 -8.49
CA GLY A 57 -9.85 -6.03 -9.61
C GLY A 57 -9.83 -5.35 -10.98
N ASP A 58 -10.14 -4.05 -11.04
CA ASP A 58 -10.08 -3.26 -12.27
C ASP A 58 -8.67 -2.71 -12.58
N ALA A 59 -7.75 -2.69 -11.61
CA ALA A 59 -6.45 -2.06 -11.74
C ALA A 59 -5.57 -2.76 -12.78
N ASP A 60 -4.81 -2.00 -13.57
CA ASP A 60 -4.01 -2.59 -14.65
C ASP A 60 -2.79 -3.35 -14.13
N PHE A 61 -2.20 -2.89 -13.02
CA PHE A 61 -0.99 -3.51 -12.49
C PHE A 61 -1.19 -4.99 -12.15
N ILE A 62 -2.37 -5.40 -11.67
CA ILE A 62 -2.64 -6.78 -11.23
C ILE A 62 -2.90 -7.75 -12.39
N LYS A 63 -2.97 -7.30 -13.65
CA LYS A 63 -3.37 -8.14 -14.80
C LYS A 63 -2.21 -8.84 -15.50
N ASN A 64 -0.97 -8.41 -15.28
CA ASN A 64 0.20 -8.83 -16.06
C ASN A 64 1.01 -9.99 -15.45
N TYR A 65 0.38 -10.84 -14.63
CA TYR A 65 1.04 -11.98 -13.98
C TYR A 65 0.48 -13.32 -14.47
N ASP A 66 1.22 -14.40 -14.31
CA ASP A 66 0.73 -15.76 -14.51
C ASP A 66 -0.13 -16.21 -13.34
N VAL A 67 0.31 -15.87 -12.12
CA VAL A 67 -0.30 -16.30 -10.86
C VAL A 67 -0.30 -15.14 -9.85
N LEU A 68 -1.42 -14.97 -9.17
CA LEU A 68 -1.60 -14.07 -8.04
C LEU A 68 -1.70 -14.90 -6.75
N LEU A 69 -0.90 -14.56 -5.75
CA LEU A 69 -0.93 -15.09 -4.39
C LEU A 69 -1.49 -13.99 -3.49
N LEU A 70 -2.78 -14.06 -3.15
CA LEU A 70 -3.45 -12.99 -2.40
C LEU A 70 -3.65 -13.37 -0.94
N GLN A 71 -3.43 -12.40 -0.04
CA GLN A 71 -3.62 -12.54 1.41
C GLN A 71 -4.67 -11.54 1.92
N GLU A 72 -5.14 -11.76 3.15
CA GLU A 72 -6.18 -10.99 3.84
C GLU A 72 -7.48 -10.80 3.05
N CYS A 73 -7.85 -11.80 2.26
CA CYS A 73 -9.17 -11.93 1.68
C CYS A 73 -10.20 -12.42 2.73
N PHE A 74 -10.35 -11.68 3.83
CA PHE A 74 -11.19 -12.10 4.97
C PHE A 74 -12.67 -11.76 4.79
N ASP A 75 -12.99 -10.56 4.31
CA ASP A 75 -14.37 -10.12 4.09
C ASP A 75 -15.00 -10.88 2.91
N ASN A 76 -15.96 -11.76 3.18
CA ASN A 76 -16.56 -12.61 2.16
C ASN A 76 -17.18 -11.82 1.00
N THR A 77 -17.78 -10.65 1.26
CA THR A 77 -18.47 -9.87 0.23
C THR A 77 -17.46 -9.18 -0.69
N ALA A 78 -16.50 -8.48 -0.11
CA ALA A 78 -15.45 -7.80 -0.85
C ALA A 78 -14.59 -8.81 -1.62
N CYS A 79 -14.26 -9.95 -1.02
CA CYS A 79 -13.48 -10.98 -1.68
C CYS A 79 -14.25 -11.66 -2.80
N THR A 80 -15.56 -11.88 -2.66
CA THR A 80 -16.40 -12.37 -3.76
C THR A 80 -16.41 -11.38 -4.93
N SER A 81 -16.50 -10.08 -4.65
CA SER A 81 -16.40 -9.02 -5.66
C SER A 81 -15.03 -9.02 -6.36
N LEU A 82 -13.93 -9.02 -5.60
CA LEU A 82 -12.57 -9.08 -6.14
C LEU A 82 -12.38 -10.32 -7.03
N ARG A 83 -12.78 -11.50 -6.56
CA ARG A 83 -12.70 -12.76 -7.31
C ARG A 83 -13.46 -12.70 -8.63
N LYS A 84 -14.66 -12.11 -8.63
CA LYS A 84 -15.46 -11.93 -9.85
C LYS A 84 -14.78 -11.01 -10.87
N LYS A 85 -14.08 -9.96 -10.42
CA LYS A 85 -13.30 -9.09 -11.30
C LYS A 85 -12.06 -9.79 -11.85
N LEU A 86 -11.33 -10.49 -10.98
CA LEU A 86 -10.12 -11.21 -11.36
C LEU A 86 -10.40 -12.35 -12.34
N SER A 87 -11.55 -13.04 -12.24
CA SER A 87 -11.87 -14.19 -13.10
C SER A 87 -11.91 -13.88 -14.60
N VAL A 88 -12.03 -12.60 -14.98
CA VAL A 88 -11.94 -12.15 -16.37
C VAL A 88 -10.54 -12.41 -16.96
N ASN A 89 -9.48 -12.22 -16.16
CA ASN A 89 -8.09 -12.41 -16.59
C ASN A 89 -7.44 -13.66 -15.99
N TYR A 90 -7.97 -14.18 -14.88
CA TYR A 90 -7.46 -15.33 -14.13
C TYR A 90 -8.58 -16.36 -13.95
N PRO A 91 -8.91 -17.17 -14.97
CA PRO A 91 -10.09 -18.04 -14.96
C PRO A 91 -10.01 -19.19 -13.93
N TYR A 92 -8.82 -19.50 -13.41
CA TYR A 92 -8.61 -20.58 -12.44
C TYR A 92 -8.32 -19.99 -11.06
N LEU A 93 -9.29 -20.06 -10.15
CA LEU A 93 -9.15 -19.54 -8.79
C LEU A 93 -9.43 -20.64 -7.77
N THR A 94 -8.59 -20.74 -6.74
CA THR A 94 -8.90 -21.57 -5.56
C THR A 94 -10.06 -20.97 -4.79
N PRO A 95 -10.78 -21.71 -3.94
CA PRO A 95 -11.57 -21.09 -2.86
C PRO A 95 -10.68 -20.22 -1.94
N VAL A 96 -11.28 -19.40 -1.08
CA VAL A 96 -10.55 -18.74 0.00
C VAL A 96 -10.25 -19.76 1.10
N LEU A 97 -8.99 -19.83 1.53
CA LEU A 97 -8.52 -20.70 2.62
C LEU A 97 -9.43 -20.61 3.83
N GLY A 98 -9.81 -21.74 4.42
CA GLY A 98 -10.62 -21.76 5.64
C GLY A 98 -12.09 -21.37 5.46
N GLN A 99 -12.52 -20.96 4.26
CA GLN A 99 -13.91 -20.55 4.01
C GLN A 99 -14.84 -21.76 3.86
N THR A 100 -14.40 -22.79 3.14
CA THR A 100 -15.16 -24.02 2.84
C THR A 100 -14.22 -25.18 2.56
N LYS A 101 -14.70 -26.41 2.75
CA LYS A 101 -14.03 -27.65 2.27
C LYS A 101 -14.32 -27.96 0.80
N GLN A 102 -15.36 -27.36 0.22
CA GLN A 102 -15.76 -27.60 -1.16
C GLN A 102 -14.78 -26.93 -2.14
N GLY A 103 -14.49 -27.60 -3.25
CA GLY A 103 -13.58 -27.10 -4.27
C GLY A 103 -12.10 -27.33 -3.96
N TRP A 104 -11.77 -28.08 -2.91
CA TRP A 104 -10.41 -28.52 -2.60
C TRP A 104 -10.24 -30.02 -2.87
N ASN A 105 -9.04 -30.45 -3.27
CA ASN A 105 -8.71 -31.87 -3.31
C ASN A 105 -8.61 -32.42 -1.88
N ASN A 106 -7.90 -31.72 -0.99
CA ASN A 106 -7.87 -32.03 0.43
C ASN A 106 -7.96 -30.77 1.31
N THR A 107 -8.51 -30.99 2.50
CA THR A 107 -8.44 -30.03 3.62
C THR A 107 -7.67 -30.69 4.74
N LEU A 108 -6.55 -30.08 5.12
CA LEU A 108 -5.56 -30.62 6.05
C LEU A 108 -5.34 -29.69 7.25
N GLY A 109 -4.61 -30.18 8.24
CA GLY A 109 -4.29 -29.42 9.45
C GLY A 109 -5.48 -29.28 10.40
N ASP A 110 -5.50 -28.19 11.18
CA ASP A 110 -6.47 -27.96 12.25
C ASP A 110 -7.74 -27.26 11.74
N TRP A 111 -8.54 -27.97 10.94
CA TRP A 111 -9.84 -27.46 10.50
C TRP A 111 -10.81 -27.34 11.69
N ARG A 112 -11.30 -26.13 11.96
CA ARG A 112 -12.22 -25.85 13.07
C ARG A 112 -13.61 -25.50 12.54
N GLU A 113 -14.54 -26.46 12.59
CA GLU A 113 -15.90 -26.33 12.03
C GLU A 113 -16.67 -25.14 12.61
N ILE A 114 -16.53 -24.86 13.92
CA ILE A 114 -17.28 -23.81 14.63
C ILE A 114 -16.93 -22.37 14.17
N ILE A 115 -15.77 -22.18 13.56
CA ILE A 115 -15.29 -20.89 13.01
C ILE A 115 -15.45 -20.88 11.48
N SER A 116 -15.44 -22.06 10.86
CA SER A 116 -15.65 -22.23 9.42
C SER A 116 -17.07 -21.84 9.00
N GLY A 117 -17.24 -21.39 7.75
CA GLY A 117 -18.54 -20.89 7.28
C GLY A 117 -18.82 -19.42 7.60
N GLY A 118 -17.85 -18.67 8.13
CA GLY A 118 -17.84 -17.21 8.04
C GLY A 118 -17.60 -16.41 9.31
N PHE A 119 -17.04 -16.97 10.39
CA PHE A 119 -16.59 -16.13 11.51
C PHE A 119 -15.28 -15.40 11.14
N GLU A 120 -14.19 -16.12 10.85
CA GLU A 120 -12.99 -15.53 10.24
C GLU A 120 -12.26 -16.63 9.45
N ASN A 121 -12.21 -16.52 8.12
CA ASN A 121 -11.53 -17.49 7.25
C ASN A 121 -9.99 -17.29 7.32
N GLY A 122 -9.21 -17.98 6.49
CA GLY A 122 -7.75 -17.86 6.47
C GLY A 122 -7.21 -16.73 5.59
N GLY A 123 -8.06 -16.09 4.77
CA GLY A 123 -7.72 -14.93 3.96
C GLY A 123 -6.77 -15.18 2.79
N VAL A 124 -6.34 -16.42 2.53
CA VAL A 124 -5.42 -16.74 1.43
C VAL A 124 -6.16 -17.31 0.24
N MET A 125 -5.85 -16.85 -0.96
CA MET A 125 -6.32 -17.46 -2.21
C MET A 125 -5.29 -17.33 -3.34
N ILE A 126 -5.40 -18.20 -4.33
CA ILE A 126 -4.59 -18.15 -5.55
C ILE A 126 -5.49 -17.95 -6.76
N ALA A 127 -5.09 -17.06 -7.67
CA ALA A 127 -5.70 -16.88 -8.98
C ALA A 127 -4.66 -17.08 -10.08
N SER A 128 -4.99 -17.84 -11.12
CA SER A 128 -4.05 -18.28 -12.15
C SER A 128 -4.63 -18.09 -13.55
N LYS A 129 -3.78 -17.70 -14.50
CA LYS A 129 -4.07 -17.75 -15.94
C LYS A 129 -4.05 -19.18 -16.48
N HIS A 130 -3.31 -20.05 -15.81
CA HIS A 130 -3.06 -21.43 -16.20
C HIS A 130 -3.95 -22.39 -15.40
N PRO A 131 -4.38 -23.52 -15.98
CA PRO A 131 -5.19 -24.51 -15.30
C PRO A 131 -4.59 -24.95 -13.96
N ILE A 132 -5.40 -24.96 -12.91
CA ILE A 132 -5.07 -25.59 -11.61
C ILE A 132 -5.50 -27.06 -11.70
N GLU A 133 -4.53 -27.96 -11.74
CA GLU A 133 -4.80 -29.42 -11.80
C GLU A 133 -5.09 -30.01 -10.43
N TYR A 134 -4.52 -29.40 -9.40
CA TYR A 134 -4.60 -29.90 -8.03
C TYR A 134 -4.45 -28.75 -7.05
N MET A 135 -5.26 -28.75 -5.99
CA MET A 135 -5.22 -27.75 -4.94
C MET A 135 -5.61 -28.32 -3.58
N ASP A 136 -4.77 -28.06 -2.57
CA ASP A 136 -5.04 -28.39 -1.18
C ASP A 136 -5.06 -27.11 -0.34
N GLN A 137 -5.79 -27.17 0.77
CA GLN A 137 -5.67 -26.20 1.85
C GLN A 137 -5.17 -26.84 3.13
N TYR A 138 -4.35 -26.12 3.90
CA TYR A 138 -3.84 -26.55 5.19
C TYR A 138 -4.05 -25.46 6.24
N ILE A 139 -4.70 -25.79 7.36
CA ILE A 139 -4.92 -24.87 8.47
C ILE A 139 -3.85 -25.06 9.55
N PHE A 140 -3.18 -23.98 9.96
CA PHE A 140 -2.17 -24.07 11.02
C PHE A 140 -2.81 -24.40 12.37
N PRO A 141 -2.14 -25.23 13.20
CA PRO A 141 -2.69 -25.67 14.49
C PRO A 141 -2.63 -24.60 15.59
N LYS A 142 -1.88 -23.51 15.39
CA LYS A 142 -1.68 -22.49 16.41
C LYS A 142 -1.57 -21.10 15.78
N GLY A 143 -2.23 -20.16 16.43
CA GLY A 143 -2.08 -18.72 16.26
C GLY A 143 -2.17 -18.04 17.63
N CYS A 144 -2.01 -16.72 17.63
CA CYS A 144 -2.11 -15.88 18.82
C CYS A 144 -2.91 -14.61 18.49
N ASP A 145 -3.62 -14.10 19.50
CA ASP A 145 -4.51 -12.94 19.38
C ASP A 145 -5.57 -13.14 18.28
N ALA A 146 -5.92 -12.13 17.49
CA ALA A 146 -6.92 -12.23 16.43
C ALA A 146 -6.60 -13.36 15.42
N ASP A 147 -5.31 -13.59 15.14
CA ASP A 147 -4.86 -14.67 14.26
C ASP A 147 -5.17 -16.07 14.83
N GLY A 148 -5.27 -16.22 16.16
CA GLY A 148 -5.69 -17.47 16.79
C GLY A 148 -7.15 -17.84 16.50
N LEU A 149 -7.98 -16.82 16.22
CA LEU A 149 -9.40 -16.95 15.88
C LEU A 149 -9.63 -17.12 14.37
N ALA A 150 -8.64 -16.81 13.52
CA ALA A 150 -8.70 -16.98 12.08
C ALA A 150 -8.22 -18.37 11.64
N LEU A 151 -8.79 -18.93 10.59
CA LEU A 151 -8.33 -20.18 9.96
C LEU A 151 -7.08 -19.98 9.08
N LYS A 152 -6.05 -19.28 9.62
CA LYS A 152 -4.77 -19.03 8.95
C LYS A 152 -4.04 -20.33 8.62
N GLY A 153 -3.24 -20.29 7.57
CA GLY A 153 -2.71 -21.50 6.94
C GLY A 153 -1.99 -21.21 5.63
N PHE A 154 -1.97 -22.21 4.76
CA PHE A 154 -1.47 -22.05 3.40
C PHE A 154 -2.35 -22.78 2.38
N VAL A 155 -2.27 -22.30 1.16
CA VAL A 155 -2.88 -22.88 -0.04
C VAL A 155 -1.77 -23.47 -0.90
N TYR A 156 -1.90 -24.74 -1.25
CA TYR A 156 -1.05 -25.38 -2.25
C TYR A 156 -1.81 -25.49 -3.57
N VAL A 157 -1.14 -25.17 -4.69
CA VAL A 157 -1.63 -25.51 -6.02
C VAL A 157 -0.53 -26.08 -6.90
N ARG A 158 -0.90 -27.00 -7.79
CA ARG A 158 -0.14 -27.38 -8.97
C ARG A 158 -0.86 -26.87 -10.21
N ILE A 159 -0.22 -25.98 -10.96
CA ILE A 159 -0.73 -25.48 -12.24
C ILE A 159 -0.05 -26.17 -13.40
N LEU A 160 -0.66 -26.12 -14.58
CA LEU A 160 -0.06 -26.55 -15.84
C LEU A 160 0.21 -25.35 -16.74
N LYS A 161 1.46 -24.90 -16.82
CA LYS A 161 1.88 -23.85 -17.77
C LYS A 161 2.60 -24.50 -18.94
N ASP A 162 2.09 -24.34 -20.17
CA ASP A 162 2.64 -24.96 -21.38
C ASP A 162 2.94 -26.47 -21.21
N ASN A 163 1.99 -27.21 -20.61
CA ASN A 163 2.10 -28.64 -20.27
C ASN A 163 3.20 -29.00 -19.26
N LYS A 164 3.71 -28.04 -18.49
CA LYS A 164 4.69 -28.27 -17.42
C LYS A 164 4.11 -27.90 -16.06
N PRO A 165 4.24 -28.79 -15.07
CA PRO A 165 3.83 -28.49 -13.71
C PRO A 165 4.65 -27.37 -13.07
N VAL A 166 3.96 -26.44 -12.42
CA VAL A 166 4.57 -25.45 -11.52
C VAL A 166 3.77 -25.44 -10.22
N HIS A 167 4.48 -25.43 -9.10
CA HIS A 167 3.91 -25.57 -7.77
C HIS A 167 3.97 -24.27 -7.01
N PHE A 168 2.91 -23.96 -6.27
CA PHE A 168 2.83 -22.76 -5.46
C PHE A 168 2.34 -23.10 -4.06
N ILE A 169 2.97 -22.50 -3.07
CA ILE A 169 2.46 -22.35 -1.72
C ILE A 169 2.20 -20.86 -1.50
N ALA A 170 0.93 -20.48 -1.31
CA ALA A 170 0.56 -19.16 -0.83
C ALA A 170 0.27 -19.21 0.67
N THR A 171 0.78 -18.27 1.46
CA THR A 171 0.53 -18.24 2.92
C THR A 171 0.39 -16.84 3.48
N HIS A 172 -0.17 -16.75 4.68
CA HIS A 172 -0.14 -15.57 5.54
C HIS A 172 0.17 -16.05 6.96
N LEU A 173 1.40 -15.82 7.43
CA LEU A 173 1.85 -16.31 8.73
C LEU A 173 1.33 -15.45 9.89
N GLN A 174 1.63 -15.85 11.12
CA GLN A 174 1.27 -15.14 12.35
C GLN A 174 1.85 -13.71 12.37
N SER A 175 0.97 -12.73 12.54
CA SER A 175 1.30 -11.32 12.73
C SER A 175 1.92 -11.05 14.11
N THR A 176 2.64 -9.94 14.21
CA THR A 176 3.20 -9.47 15.47
C THR A 176 2.17 -8.59 16.20
N GLN A 177 1.69 -9.06 17.36
CA GLN A 177 0.74 -8.33 18.19
C GLN A 177 1.29 -8.20 19.62
N PRO A 178 1.10 -7.05 20.31
CA PRO A 178 1.54 -6.85 21.70
C PRO A 178 1.07 -7.96 22.65
N GLU A 179 -0.15 -8.46 22.45
CA GLU A 179 -0.82 -9.49 23.24
C GLU A 179 -0.10 -10.84 23.16
N CYS A 180 0.68 -11.07 22.09
CA CYS A 180 1.44 -12.30 21.88
C CYS A 180 2.74 -12.38 22.66
N LYS A 181 3.21 -11.27 23.23
CA LYS A 181 4.36 -11.22 24.15
C LYS A 181 5.62 -11.94 23.62
N GLY A 182 5.87 -11.91 22.32
CA GLY A 182 7.03 -12.56 21.70
C GLY A 182 6.79 -14.00 21.23
N SER A 183 5.65 -14.61 21.55
CA SER A 183 5.35 -16.00 21.16
C SER A 183 5.10 -16.16 19.65
N GLU A 184 4.81 -15.07 18.94
CA GLU A 184 4.60 -15.02 17.49
C GLU A 184 5.80 -15.58 16.70
N VAL A 185 7.04 -15.33 17.15
CA VAL A 185 8.26 -15.84 16.49
C VAL A 185 8.27 -17.37 16.48
N GLN A 186 7.95 -18.01 17.62
CA GLN A 186 7.90 -19.46 17.70
C GLN A 186 6.69 -20.03 16.94
N ILE A 187 5.58 -19.29 16.89
CA ILE A 187 4.41 -19.67 16.10
C ILE A 187 4.78 -19.68 14.61
N ARG A 188 5.38 -18.60 14.08
CA ARG A 188 5.84 -18.53 12.68
C ARG A 188 6.84 -19.64 12.34
N GLU A 189 7.79 -19.93 13.23
CA GLU A 189 8.72 -21.06 13.05
C GLU A 189 7.99 -22.40 12.88
N ASN A 190 6.96 -22.68 13.69
CA ASN A 190 6.18 -23.91 13.59
C ASN A 190 5.27 -23.94 12.35
N GLN A 191 4.75 -22.79 11.94
CA GLN A 191 3.99 -22.65 10.70
C GLN A 191 4.88 -22.95 9.47
N LEU A 192 6.10 -22.41 9.44
CA LEU A 192 7.11 -22.71 8.42
C LEU A 192 7.48 -24.21 8.40
N LYS A 193 7.67 -24.84 9.56
CA LYS A 193 7.89 -26.30 9.66
C LYS A 193 6.71 -27.10 9.11
N SER A 194 5.47 -26.63 9.32
CA SER A 194 4.26 -27.26 8.77
C SER A 194 4.24 -27.19 7.25
N ILE A 195 4.58 -26.03 6.67
CA ILE A 195 4.75 -25.85 5.22
C ILE A 195 5.81 -26.81 4.68
N LYS A 196 7.01 -26.83 5.28
CA LYS A 196 8.11 -27.67 4.81
C LYS A 196 7.76 -29.15 4.88
N THR A 197 7.18 -29.60 5.99
CA THR A 197 6.73 -31.00 6.16
C THR A 197 5.70 -31.40 5.10
N TYR A 198 4.74 -30.51 4.80
CA TYR A 198 3.75 -30.76 3.75
C TYR A 198 4.43 -30.91 2.37
N VAL A 199 5.29 -29.96 1.99
CA VAL A 199 6.02 -30.02 0.72
C VAL A 199 6.87 -31.28 0.60
N ASP A 200 7.60 -31.64 1.65
CA ASP A 200 8.47 -32.82 1.64
C ASP A 200 7.67 -34.13 1.47
N ASN A 201 6.39 -34.14 1.87
CA ASN A 201 5.49 -35.28 1.68
C ASN A 201 4.88 -35.34 0.27
N LEU A 202 4.82 -34.23 -0.46
CA LEU A 202 4.33 -34.21 -1.85
C LEU A 202 5.27 -34.93 -2.82
N LYS A 203 6.56 -35.06 -2.46
CA LYS A 203 7.60 -35.67 -3.32
C LYS A 203 7.62 -35.06 -4.72
N ILE A 204 7.55 -33.73 -4.80
CA ILE A 204 7.60 -32.98 -6.06
C ILE A 204 8.94 -33.32 -6.76
N PRO A 205 8.94 -33.67 -8.06
CA PRO A 205 10.14 -33.88 -8.85
C PRO A 205 11.09 -32.68 -8.81
N LYS A 206 12.40 -32.94 -8.83
CA LYS A 206 13.42 -31.87 -8.78
C LYS A 206 13.41 -30.99 -10.04
N GLU A 207 12.83 -31.50 -11.11
CA GLU A 207 12.69 -30.86 -12.40
C GLU A 207 11.46 -29.94 -12.49
N GLU A 208 10.57 -29.98 -11.49
CA GLU A 208 9.39 -29.12 -11.40
C GLU A 208 9.69 -27.93 -10.46
N MET A 209 9.23 -26.73 -10.81
CA MET A 209 9.50 -25.52 -10.03
C MET A 209 8.52 -25.41 -8.87
N LEU A 210 9.02 -25.08 -7.67
CA LEU A 210 8.21 -24.79 -6.48
C LEU A 210 8.48 -23.38 -5.97
N ILE A 211 7.42 -22.59 -5.87
CA ILE A 211 7.42 -21.22 -5.38
C ILE A 211 6.66 -21.13 -4.05
N TYR A 212 7.25 -20.45 -3.07
CA TYR A 212 6.57 -20.02 -1.84
C TYR A 212 6.32 -18.53 -1.93
N GLY A 213 5.13 -18.05 -1.59
CA GLY A 213 4.89 -16.61 -1.54
C GLY A 213 3.78 -16.20 -0.60
N GLY A 214 3.82 -14.94 -0.18
CA GLY A 214 2.83 -14.37 0.72
C GLY A 214 3.41 -13.37 1.70
N ASP A 215 2.58 -13.01 2.67
CA ASP A 215 2.98 -12.24 3.84
C ASP A 215 3.52 -13.20 4.90
N PHE A 216 4.84 -13.19 5.09
CA PHE A 216 5.50 -14.04 6.07
C PHE A 216 5.53 -13.41 7.46
N ASN A 217 5.16 -12.13 7.63
CA ASN A 217 5.28 -11.40 8.89
C ASN A 217 6.69 -11.48 9.54
N ILE A 218 7.73 -11.66 8.71
CA ILE A 218 9.13 -11.75 9.13
C ILE A 218 9.88 -10.59 8.49
N ILE A 219 10.32 -9.64 9.31
CA ILE A 219 10.98 -8.43 8.86
C ILE A 219 12.35 -8.77 8.27
N LYS A 220 12.62 -8.28 7.05
CA LYS A 220 13.94 -8.39 6.40
C LYS A 220 15.03 -7.81 7.30
N ASP A 221 16.20 -8.45 7.31
CA ASP A 221 17.37 -8.05 8.11
C ASP A 221 17.22 -8.24 9.65
N THR A 222 16.20 -8.96 10.11
CA THR A 222 16.13 -9.44 11.51
C THR A 222 16.69 -10.86 11.66
N SER A 223 16.88 -11.31 12.90
CA SER A 223 17.40 -12.66 13.18
C SER A 223 16.46 -13.81 12.77
N GLU A 224 15.18 -13.52 12.52
CA GLU A 224 14.20 -14.53 12.10
C GLU A 224 14.27 -14.80 10.59
N TYR A 225 14.63 -13.79 9.79
CA TYR A 225 14.76 -13.89 8.33
C TYR A 225 15.68 -15.04 7.86
N PRO A 226 16.94 -15.17 8.31
CA PRO A 226 17.80 -16.29 7.88
C PRO A 226 17.27 -17.66 8.34
N LYS A 227 16.52 -17.73 9.45
CA LYS A 227 15.88 -18.98 9.89
C LYS A 227 14.75 -19.38 8.95
N MET A 228 13.94 -18.43 8.49
CA MET A 228 12.92 -18.68 7.48
C MET A 228 13.52 -19.26 6.20
N LEU A 229 14.59 -18.65 5.69
CA LEU A 229 15.29 -19.16 4.50
C LEU A 229 15.79 -20.59 4.70
N SER A 230 16.41 -20.86 5.86
CA SER A 230 16.92 -22.19 6.18
C SER A 230 15.82 -23.24 6.33
N LEU A 231 14.69 -22.90 6.97
CA LEU A 231 13.59 -23.84 7.22
C LEU A 231 12.88 -24.23 5.92
N LEU A 232 12.67 -23.27 5.02
CA LEU A 232 12.06 -23.53 3.71
C LEU A 232 13.05 -24.06 2.67
N ASN A 233 14.35 -24.08 3.01
CA ASN A 233 15.44 -24.35 2.09
C ASN A 233 15.34 -23.51 0.81
N VAL A 234 15.36 -22.18 0.98
CA VAL A 234 15.29 -21.20 -0.11
C VAL A 234 16.45 -20.23 -0.03
N SER A 235 16.80 -19.65 -1.17
CA SER A 235 17.79 -18.56 -1.25
C SER A 235 17.08 -17.20 -1.19
N ALA A 236 17.76 -16.19 -0.66
CA ALA A 236 17.26 -14.81 -0.72
C ALA A 236 17.16 -14.36 -2.20
N PRO A 237 16.05 -13.73 -2.63
CA PRO A 237 15.93 -13.18 -3.97
C PRO A 237 16.82 -11.95 -4.13
N VAL A 238 17.02 -11.53 -5.38
CA VAL A 238 17.51 -10.18 -5.67
C VAL A 238 16.38 -9.19 -5.36
N TYR A 239 16.55 -8.38 -4.33
CA TYR A 239 15.58 -7.34 -3.96
C TYR A 239 15.74 -6.11 -4.86
N LYS A 240 14.63 -5.64 -5.43
CA LYS A 240 14.53 -4.42 -6.24
C LYS A 240 13.26 -3.65 -5.89
N GLY A 241 13.16 -2.42 -6.36
CA GLY A 241 12.01 -1.58 -6.08
C GLY A 241 12.08 -0.91 -4.72
N LEU A 242 10.93 -0.75 -4.09
CA LEU A 242 10.82 -0.13 -2.77
C LEU A 242 11.50 -0.98 -1.67
N PRO A 243 12.05 -0.36 -0.62
CA PRO A 243 12.78 -1.06 0.43
C PRO A 243 11.87 -1.73 1.48
N SER A 244 10.56 -1.52 1.40
CA SER A 244 9.55 -1.97 2.37
C SER A 244 8.26 -2.35 1.65
N THR A 245 7.61 -3.41 2.16
CA THR A 245 6.31 -3.88 1.67
C THR A 245 5.18 -3.41 2.57
N TRP A 246 5.47 -3.04 3.82
CA TRP A 246 4.54 -2.35 4.71
C TRP A 246 5.17 -1.03 5.18
N ASP A 247 4.58 0.09 4.77
CA ASP A 247 5.25 1.40 4.81
C ASP A 247 4.43 2.47 5.53
N THR A 248 4.72 2.68 6.82
CA THR A 248 4.07 3.70 7.65
C THR A 248 4.43 5.13 7.26
N LYS A 249 5.44 5.35 6.42
CA LYS A 249 5.84 6.68 5.97
C LYS A 249 5.08 7.10 4.72
N THR A 250 4.85 6.17 3.79
CA THR A 250 4.27 6.48 2.46
C THR A 250 2.91 5.88 2.23
N ASN A 251 2.52 4.78 2.88
CA ASN A 251 1.19 4.17 2.72
C ASN A 251 0.19 4.84 3.67
N THR A 252 -0.88 5.42 3.11
CA THR A 252 -1.85 6.20 3.89
C THR A 252 -2.66 5.32 4.85
N MET A 253 -2.91 4.06 4.48
CA MET A 253 -3.66 3.11 5.30
C MET A 253 -2.80 2.58 6.45
N ALA A 254 -1.55 2.17 6.18
CA ALA A 254 -0.61 1.72 7.22
C ALA A 254 -0.37 2.83 8.26
N ALA A 255 -0.07 4.04 7.78
CA ALA A 255 0.23 5.19 8.63
C ALA A 255 -0.95 5.67 9.49
N TYR A 256 -2.19 5.29 9.16
CA TYR A 256 -3.38 5.70 9.90
C TYR A 256 -3.49 4.96 11.24
N HIS A 257 -3.19 3.66 11.26
CA HIS A 257 -3.16 2.88 12.51
C HIS A 257 -1.79 2.94 13.19
N TYR A 258 -0.73 3.06 12.40
CA TYR A 258 0.64 3.00 12.88
C TYR A 258 1.42 4.25 12.44
N PRO A 259 1.26 5.38 13.15
CA PRO A 259 1.86 6.64 12.73
C PRO A 259 3.39 6.59 12.70
N TYR A 260 3.97 7.14 11.64
CA TYR A 260 5.40 7.45 11.53
C TYR A 260 5.77 8.70 12.36
N PRO A 261 6.96 8.76 13.01
CA PRO A 261 8.09 7.82 12.95
C PRO A 261 8.12 6.76 14.06
N THR A 262 7.08 6.70 14.90
CA THR A 262 6.98 5.74 16.02
C THR A 262 7.00 4.31 15.53
N ASN A 263 6.28 4.03 14.44
CA ASN A 263 6.27 2.73 13.78
C ASN A 263 7.17 2.79 12.55
N LYS A 264 8.09 1.83 12.42
CA LYS A 264 9.04 1.77 11.31
C LYS A 264 8.43 1.06 10.11
N GLN A 265 9.04 1.28 8.95
CA GLN A 265 8.71 0.58 7.72
C GLN A 265 9.29 -0.84 7.79
N GLU A 266 8.58 -1.80 7.21
CA GLU A 266 8.93 -3.21 7.27
C GLU A 266 8.86 -3.86 5.89
N TYR A 267 9.68 -4.89 5.68
CA TYR A 267 9.62 -5.74 4.51
C TYR A 267 9.19 -7.12 5.00
N LEU A 268 7.97 -7.53 4.65
CA LEU A 268 7.24 -8.68 5.22
C LEU A 268 6.77 -9.68 4.16
N ASP A 269 6.59 -9.21 2.93
CA ASP A 269 6.02 -9.98 1.83
C ASP A 269 7.12 -10.50 0.91
N TYR A 270 7.11 -11.80 0.62
CA TYR A 270 8.18 -12.43 -0.15
C TYR A 270 7.64 -13.40 -1.19
N ILE A 271 8.45 -13.65 -2.22
CA ILE A 271 8.27 -14.77 -3.13
C ILE A 271 9.61 -15.48 -3.30
N PHE A 272 9.71 -16.71 -2.83
CA PHE A 272 10.92 -17.54 -2.87
C PHE A 272 10.76 -18.73 -3.82
N VAL A 273 11.89 -19.21 -4.36
CA VAL A 273 11.96 -20.47 -5.09
C VAL A 273 12.69 -21.50 -4.24
N SER A 274 12.17 -22.72 -4.21
CA SER A 274 12.77 -23.83 -3.47
C SER A 274 14.13 -24.23 -4.05
N ASN A 275 15.15 -24.35 -3.19
CA ASN A 275 16.46 -24.88 -3.58
C ASN A 275 16.44 -26.42 -3.81
N ASP A 276 15.38 -27.12 -3.38
CA ASP A 276 15.21 -28.56 -3.58
C ASP A 276 14.69 -28.91 -4.99
N HIS A 277 14.31 -27.91 -5.79
CA HIS A 277 13.51 -28.02 -7.01
C HIS A 277 14.12 -27.22 -8.17
N LEU A 278 13.40 -27.10 -9.29
CA LEU A 278 13.91 -26.39 -10.47
C LEU A 278 14.16 -24.91 -10.15
N LEU A 279 15.43 -24.51 -10.15
CA LEU A 279 15.87 -23.14 -9.88
C LEU A 279 16.06 -22.35 -11.19
N PRO A 280 15.52 -21.13 -11.27
CA PRO A 280 15.91 -20.20 -12.33
C PRO A 280 17.33 -19.67 -12.10
N PRO A 281 18.02 -19.20 -13.16
CA PRO A 281 19.38 -18.65 -13.03
C PRO A 281 19.44 -17.39 -12.16
N VAL A 282 18.33 -16.64 -12.11
CA VAL A 282 18.12 -15.46 -11.27
C VAL A 282 16.67 -15.48 -10.81
N TRP A 283 16.43 -15.07 -9.57
CA TRP A 283 15.09 -14.78 -9.06
C TRP A 283 15.12 -13.45 -8.33
N GLN A 284 14.16 -12.58 -8.61
CA GLN A 284 14.07 -11.25 -8.01
C GLN A 284 12.68 -11.00 -7.42
N ASN A 285 12.64 -10.16 -6.39
CA ASN A 285 11.43 -9.60 -5.80
C ASN A 285 11.45 -8.10 -6.04
N VAL A 286 10.45 -7.59 -6.76
CA VAL A 286 10.30 -6.17 -7.10
C VAL A 286 9.10 -5.61 -6.34
N VAL A 287 9.35 -4.68 -5.42
CA VAL A 287 8.28 -4.02 -4.65
C VAL A 287 7.91 -2.68 -5.31
N PHE A 288 6.62 -2.39 -5.44
CA PHE A 288 6.14 -1.15 -6.02
C PHE A 288 4.82 -0.71 -5.36
N ASP A 289 4.47 0.57 -5.48
CA ASP A 289 3.39 1.24 -4.74
C ASP A 289 2.24 1.69 -5.65
N PRO A 290 1.45 0.75 -6.21
CA PRO A 290 0.35 1.13 -7.09
C PRO A 290 -0.71 1.91 -6.32
N VAL A 291 -1.25 2.94 -6.96
CA VAL A 291 -2.32 3.77 -6.41
C VAL A 291 -3.47 3.90 -7.39
N SER A 292 -4.69 3.97 -6.86
CA SER A 292 -5.87 4.29 -7.65
C SER A 292 -5.77 5.70 -8.20
N SER A 293 -5.95 5.83 -9.52
CA SER A 293 -6.06 7.13 -10.20
C SER A 293 -7.28 7.94 -9.73
N ASN A 294 -8.25 7.32 -9.06
CA ASN A 294 -9.41 7.99 -8.49
C ASN A 294 -9.40 7.85 -6.97
N LEU A 295 -9.57 8.96 -6.26
CA LEU A 295 -9.61 8.98 -4.80
C LEU A 295 -10.74 8.08 -4.28
N MET A 296 -10.39 7.10 -3.44
CA MET A 296 -11.36 6.30 -2.71
C MET A 296 -11.82 7.06 -1.48
N SER A 297 -13.05 6.81 -1.04
CA SER A 297 -13.55 7.44 0.18
C SER A 297 -14.46 6.52 0.97
N TYR A 298 -14.42 6.73 2.28
CA TYR A 298 -15.32 6.11 3.25
C TYR A 298 -15.90 7.20 4.14
N THR A 299 -17.17 7.05 4.50
CA THR A 299 -17.83 7.92 5.45
C THR A 299 -18.12 7.11 6.70
N ASN A 300 -17.58 7.54 7.83
CA ASN A 300 -17.80 6.86 9.09
C ASN A 300 -19.18 7.15 9.70
N LEU A 301 -19.49 6.46 10.80
CA LEU A 301 -20.75 6.64 11.53
C LEU A 301 -20.98 8.06 12.06
N THR A 302 -19.92 8.87 12.23
CA THR A 302 -19.99 10.29 12.62
C THR A 302 -20.09 11.24 11.42
N GLN A 303 -20.31 10.70 10.21
CA GLN A 303 -20.37 11.44 8.93
C GLN A 303 -19.05 12.15 8.56
N ASP A 304 -17.93 11.69 9.09
CA ASP A 304 -16.60 12.11 8.68
C ASP A 304 -16.15 11.30 7.47
N LYS A 305 -15.72 12.01 6.42
CA LYS A 305 -15.30 11.41 5.17
C LYS A 305 -13.78 11.31 5.11
N TYR A 306 -13.29 10.10 4.96
CA TYR A 306 -11.89 9.75 4.81
C TYR A 306 -11.58 9.47 3.35
N TYR A 307 -10.31 9.66 2.96
CA TYR A 307 -9.87 9.48 1.59
C TYR A 307 -8.49 8.86 1.51
N TRP A 308 -8.31 7.95 0.56
CA TRP A 308 -7.03 7.28 0.28
C TRP A 308 -6.97 6.83 -1.18
N THR A 309 -5.77 6.44 -1.62
CA THR A 309 -5.53 5.90 -2.97
C THR A 309 -4.80 4.57 -2.98
N ASP A 310 -4.20 4.17 -1.86
CA ASP A 310 -3.63 2.84 -1.69
C ASP A 310 -4.74 1.76 -1.74
N TYR A 311 -4.45 0.62 -2.38
CA TYR A 311 -5.40 -0.50 -2.46
C TYR A 311 -5.39 -1.37 -1.19
N SER A 312 -4.29 -1.33 -0.46
CA SER A 312 -4.01 -2.06 0.77
C SER A 312 -3.01 -1.25 1.61
N ASP A 313 -2.85 -1.59 2.89
CA ASP A 313 -1.78 -1.06 3.74
C ASP A 313 -0.40 -1.70 3.45
N HIS A 314 -0.40 -2.84 2.75
CA HIS A 314 0.79 -3.41 2.12
C HIS A 314 0.97 -2.92 0.67
N TYR A 315 2.20 -3.04 0.18
CA TYR A 315 2.60 -2.92 -1.22
C TYR A 315 2.83 -4.32 -1.81
N PRO A 316 2.43 -4.55 -3.08
CA PRO A 316 2.62 -5.83 -3.73
C PRO A 316 4.10 -6.14 -4.03
N VAL A 317 4.40 -7.43 -4.13
CA VAL A 317 5.71 -7.96 -4.52
C VAL A 317 5.59 -8.76 -5.80
N GLU A 318 6.31 -8.35 -6.84
CA GLU A 318 6.46 -9.09 -8.09
C GLU A 318 7.66 -10.04 -8.02
N GLY A 319 7.42 -11.32 -8.26
CA GLY A 319 8.43 -12.38 -8.34
C GLY A 319 8.64 -12.79 -9.80
N ASN A 320 9.87 -12.65 -10.30
CA ASN A 320 10.19 -12.97 -11.69
C ASN A 320 11.70 -13.27 -11.88
N ILE A 321 12.08 -13.63 -13.10
CA ILE A 321 13.49 -13.86 -13.49
C ILE A 321 14.17 -12.63 -14.16
N TYR A 322 13.38 -11.68 -14.70
CA TYR A 322 13.83 -10.39 -15.23
C TYR A 322 12.71 -9.34 -15.16
N SER A 323 13.08 -8.07 -15.09
CA SER A 323 12.15 -6.94 -15.15
C SER A 323 11.85 -6.65 -16.62
N ASP A 324 10.60 -6.79 -17.03
CA ASP A 324 10.16 -6.48 -18.39
C ASP A 324 9.87 -4.98 -18.56
N GLU A 325 9.39 -4.58 -19.72
CA GLU A 325 9.07 -3.17 -20.01
C GLU A 325 7.92 -2.62 -19.16
N VAL A 326 7.08 -3.49 -18.58
CA VAL A 326 5.94 -3.10 -17.75
C VAL A 326 6.23 -3.21 -16.24
N THR A 327 7.35 -3.79 -15.84
CA THR A 327 7.83 -3.76 -14.45
C THR A 327 8.10 -2.31 -14.03
N PRO A 328 7.51 -1.81 -12.93
CA PRO A 328 7.74 -0.46 -12.45
C PRO A 328 9.22 -0.18 -12.14
N LYS A 329 9.70 1.00 -12.57
CA LYS A 329 11.09 1.48 -12.40
C LYS A 329 11.21 2.66 -11.43
N SER A 330 10.09 3.10 -10.89
CA SER A 330 10.01 4.22 -9.95
C SER A 330 8.66 4.19 -9.24
N SER A 331 8.52 4.99 -8.17
CA SER A 331 7.28 5.07 -7.40
C SER A 331 6.11 5.45 -8.31
N LEU A 332 5.04 4.68 -8.23
CA LEU A 332 3.77 4.95 -8.92
C LEU A 332 2.88 5.89 -8.09
N LYS A 333 3.19 6.07 -6.81
CA LYS A 333 2.48 6.99 -5.91
C LYS A 333 2.94 8.43 -6.03
N PHE A 334 4.18 8.68 -6.41
CA PHE A 334 4.76 10.02 -6.46
C PHE A 334 3.98 10.97 -7.36
N ARG A 335 3.64 12.16 -6.84
CA ARG A 335 2.97 13.23 -7.59
C ARG A 335 3.76 14.52 -7.54
N LYS A 336 3.65 15.34 -8.59
CA LYS A 336 4.13 16.74 -8.58
C LYS A 336 3.44 17.62 -7.54
N TYR A 337 2.30 17.18 -7.01
CA TYR A 337 1.52 17.82 -5.95
C TYR A 337 1.83 17.30 -4.55
N ASP A 338 2.87 16.47 -4.43
CA ASP A 338 3.51 16.14 -3.17
C ASP A 338 4.70 17.08 -2.97
N LYS A 339 5.04 17.35 -1.70
CA LYS A 339 6.12 18.28 -1.34
C LYS A 339 5.98 19.68 -1.97
N VAL A 340 4.77 20.22 -1.95
CA VAL A 340 4.47 21.59 -2.39
C VAL A 340 4.70 22.56 -1.23
N SER A 341 5.41 23.66 -1.49
CA SER A 341 5.48 24.80 -0.57
C SER A 341 4.58 25.93 -1.02
N LEU A 342 4.08 26.68 -0.04
CA LEU A 342 3.15 27.79 -0.23
C LEU A 342 3.82 29.09 0.22
N LYS A 343 4.29 29.89 -0.73
CA LYS A 343 5.02 31.14 -0.47
C LYS A 343 4.05 32.31 -0.41
N SER A 344 3.96 32.98 0.73
CA SER A 344 3.09 34.16 0.88
C SER A 344 3.51 35.28 -0.06
N VAL A 345 2.55 35.82 -0.81
CA VAL A 345 2.76 37.00 -1.67
C VAL A 345 3.08 38.24 -0.84
N LYS A 346 2.50 38.37 0.37
CA LYS A 346 2.73 39.49 1.28
C LYS A 346 4.14 39.51 1.87
N THR A 347 4.62 38.38 2.38
CA THR A 347 5.86 38.34 3.19
C THR A 347 7.05 37.76 2.43
N GLY A 348 6.81 37.05 1.32
CA GLY A 348 7.83 36.29 0.60
C GLY A 348 8.33 35.05 1.34
N LYS A 349 7.75 34.72 2.51
CA LYS A 349 8.09 33.55 3.34
C LYS A 349 7.12 32.40 3.08
N TYR A 350 7.49 31.20 3.49
CA TYR A 350 6.71 29.98 3.30
C TYR A 350 5.88 29.65 4.54
N ILE A 351 4.70 29.06 4.31
CA ILE A 351 3.95 28.36 5.36
C ILE A 351 4.81 27.20 5.86
N SER A 352 4.95 27.08 7.18
CA SER A 352 5.76 26.06 7.85
C SER A 352 5.00 25.42 9.01
N THR A 353 5.17 24.10 9.16
CA THR A 353 4.74 23.28 10.29
C THR A 353 5.85 23.15 11.33
N ASN A 354 5.53 22.54 12.48
CA ASN A 354 6.53 22.08 13.44
C ASN A 354 6.56 20.55 13.43
N LEU A 355 7.52 19.94 12.74
CA LEU A 355 7.60 18.48 12.67
C LEU A 355 7.90 17.81 14.03
N SER A 356 8.39 18.54 15.03
CA SER A 356 8.62 18.01 16.38
C SER A 356 7.37 18.04 17.26
N LYS A 357 6.38 18.88 16.90
CA LYS A 357 5.09 18.99 17.58
C LYS A 357 3.97 19.12 16.55
N THR A 358 3.40 17.97 16.17
CA THR A 358 2.56 17.82 14.98
C THR A 358 1.24 18.59 15.02
N ASP A 359 0.78 18.98 16.20
CA ASP A 359 -0.41 19.79 16.40
C ASP A 359 -0.11 21.26 16.75
N ASP A 360 1.11 21.72 16.48
CA ASP A 360 1.48 23.13 16.63
C ASP A 360 0.90 24.00 15.49
N TRP A 361 0.66 25.26 15.81
CA TRP A 361 0.10 26.23 14.88
C TRP A 361 0.99 26.47 13.67
N LEU A 362 0.39 26.53 12.48
CA LEU A 362 1.07 26.91 11.24
C LEU A 362 1.53 28.36 11.31
N LYS A 363 2.75 28.60 10.82
CA LYS A 363 3.37 29.93 10.76
C LYS A 363 3.81 30.23 9.33
N VAL A 364 4.03 31.50 9.03
CA VAL A 364 4.59 31.96 7.76
C VAL A 364 5.95 32.59 8.03
N SER A 365 6.92 31.74 8.37
CA SER A 365 8.23 32.18 8.91
C SER A 365 9.43 31.72 8.09
N ALA A 366 9.33 30.62 7.35
CA ALA A 366 10.46 30.04 6.65
C ALA A 366 10.87 30.89 5.44
N THR A 367 12.17 31.12 5.24
CA THR A 367 12.71 31.88 4.11
C THR A 367 13.17 31.00 2.96
N VAL A 368 13.34 29.71 3.22
CA VAL A 368 13.70 28.67 2.25
C VAL A 368 12.71 27.51 2.39
N PRO A 369 12.40 26.79 1.30
CA PRO A 369 11.61 25.59 1.40
C PRO A 369 12.45 24.43 1.96
N ASP A 370 11.89 23.74 2.95
CA ASP A 370 12.42 22.54 3.59
C ASP A 370 11.28 21.58 3.97
N GLU A 371 11.59 20.47 4.64
CA GLU A 371 10.61 19.49 5.12
C GLU A 371 9.47 20.07 5.97
N ASN A 372 9.69 21.17 6.69
CA ASN A 372 8.64 21.80 7.50
C ASN A 372 7.65 22.58 6.62
N THR A 373 8.03 22.91 5.38
CA THR A 373 7.22 23.69 4.44
C THR A 373 6.56 22.84 3.34
N TRP A 374 6.72 21.52 3.40
CA TRP A 374 6.26 20.60 2.37
C TRP A 374 4.87 20.04 2.71
N PHE A 375 3.94 20.24 1.78
CA PHE A 375 2.57 19.76 1.87
C PHE A 375 2.19 18.90 0.66
N ASN A 376 1.33 17.91 0.87
CA ASN A 376 0.67 17.17 -0.19
C ASN A 376 -0.74 17.73 -0.38
N LEU A 377 -1.11 18.02 -1.63
CA LEU A 377 -2.43 18.56 -1.98
C LEU A 377 -3.20 17.53 -2.81
N VAL A 378 -4.50 17.38 -2.53
CA VAL A 378 -5.39 16.46 -3.26
C VAL A 378 -6.78 17.08 -3.36
N ASN A 379 -7.41 17.06 -4.54
CA ASN A 379 -8.83 17.40 -4.64
C ASN A 379 -9.73 16.33 -4.00
N THR A 380 -10.82 16.74 -3.35
CA THR A 380 -11.70 15.82 -2.57
C THR A 380 -13.12 15.66 -3.12
N ASP A 381 -13.49 16.45 -4.13
CA ASP A 381 -14.78 16.47 -4.80
C ASP A 381 -14.89 15.50 -6.00
N GLY A 382 -13.92 14.60 -6.15
CA GLY A 382 -13.88 13.62 -7.23
C GLY A 382 -13.03 14.10 -8.40
N GLY A 383 -12.15 13.23 -8.89
CA GLY A 383 -11.20 13.58 -9.94
C GLY A 383 -9.98 12.66 -9.93
N ASN A 384 -9.06 12.94 -10.86
CA ASN A 384 -7.81 12.21 -10.98
C ASN A 384 -6.86 12.58 -9.82
N TYR A 385 -6.40 11.59 -9.06
CA TYR A 385 -5.46 11.72 -7.94
C TYR A 385 -4.15 12.42 -8.32
N PHE A 386 -3.71 12.26 -9.57
CA PHE A 386 -2.48 12.84 -10.11
C PHE A 386 -2.66 14.28 -10.60
N ASP A 387 -3.89 14.80 -10.56
CA ASP A 387 -4.23 16.15 -11.00
C ASP A 387 -4.61 17.04 -9.80
N LEU A 388 -4.43 18.36 -9.94
CA LEU A 388 -4.87 19.35 -8.96
C LEU A 388 -5.50 20.54 -9.68
N LYS A 389 -6.73 20.86 -9.32
CA LYS A 389 -7.50 22.00 -9.84
C LYS A 389 -8.04 22.85 -8.69
N ALA A 390 -8.49 24.06 -9.03
CA ALA A 390 -9.31 24.84 -8.12
C ALA A 390 -10.60 24.05 -7.79
N GLY A 391 -11.04 24.09 -6.54
CA GLY A 391 -12.12 23.25 -6.03
C GLY A 391 -11.85 22.76 -4.61
N LYS A 392 -12.60 21.76 -4.13
CA LYS A 392 -12.38 21.23 -2.79
C LYS A 392 -11.01 20.57 -2.70
N VAL A 393 -10.28 20.85 -1.64
CA VAL A 393 -8.91 20.39 -1.46
C VAL A 393 -8.70 19.88 -0.04
N ARG A 394 -7.84 18.89 0.08
CA ARG A 394 -7.23 18.45 1.33
C ARG A 394 -5.74 18.75 1.27
N VAL A 395 -5.21 19.29 2.35
CA VAL A 395 -3.78 19.60 2.51
C VAL A 395 -3.28 18.82 3.72
N GLU A 396 -2.17 18.08 3.56
CA GLU A 396 -1.48 17.39 4.64
C GLU A 396 0.01 17.67 4.62
N THR A 397 0.68 17.47 5.76
CA THR A 397 2.14 17.59 5.85
C THR A 397 2.80 16.42 5.13
N SER A 398 3.75 16.70 4.22
CA SER A 398 4.39 15.65 3.39
C SER A 398 5.23 14.65 4.19
N GLU A 399 5.92 15.10 5.24
CA GLU A 399 6.75 14.21 6.06
C GLU A 399 5.96 13.48 7.15
N ARG A 400 4.66 13.80 7.30
CA ARG A 400 3.77 13.16 8.27
C ARG A 400 2.36 13.04 7.68
N ILE A 401 2.20 12.08 6.76
CA ILE A 401 0.90 11.78 6.16
C ILE A 401 -0.17 11.50 7.23
N ASN A 402 -1.44 11.71 6.90
CA ASN A 402 -2.58 11.73 7.83
C ASN A 402 -2.61 12.91 8.82
N ASN A 403 -1.67 13.86 8.76
CA ASN A 403 -1.75 15.12 9.51
C ASN A 403 -2.25 16.23 8.58
N PHE A 404 -3.57 16.42 8.58
CA PHE A 404 -4.25 17.33 7.67
C PHE A 404 -4.35 18.73 8.26
N TRP A 405 -4.37 19.76 7.42
CA TRP A 405 -4.74 21.10 7.85
C TRP A 405 -6.13 21.09 8.48
N TYR A 406 -6.19 21.66 9.68
CA TYR A 406 -7.39 21.77 10.49
C TYR A 406 -7.37 23.11 11.23
N TRP A 407 -8.52 23.55 11.71
CA TRP A 407 -8.62 24.72 12.57
C TRP A 407 -9.64 24.49 13.68
N GLU A 408 -9.42 25.15 14.81
CA GLU A 408 -10.37 25.21 15.93
C GLU A 408 -10.66 26.68 16.27
N LEU A 409 -11.87 26.94 16.75
CA LEU A 409 -12.24 28.24 17.28
C LEU A 409 -11.63 28.40 18.67
N LEU A 410 -10.66 29.30 18.81
CA LEU A 410 -10.14 29.68 20.12
C LEU A 410 -10.94 30.84 20.72
N ASN A 411 -10.87 30.96 22.06
CA ASN A 411 -11.45 32.09 22.80
C ASN A 411 -11.06 33.42 22.13
N GLY A 412 -12.05 34.21 21.73
CA GLY A 412 -11.85 35.50 21.06
C GLY A 412 -12.02 35.50 19.53
N GLY A 413 -12.55 34.43 18.92
CA GLY A 413 -12.98 34.46 17.51
C GLY A 413 -11.89 34.14 16.49
N ALA A 414 -10.73 33.67 16.92
CA ALA A 414 -9.58 33.43 16.07
C ALA A 414 -9.50 31.96 15.62
N TYR A 415 -9.42 31.74 14.31
CA TYR A 415 -9.34 30.44 13.65
C TYR A 415 -7.91 30.18 13.18
N TYR A 416 -7.09 29.58 14.04
CA TYR A 416 -5.70 29.26 13.68
C TYR A 416 -5.63 27.89 13.02
N TYR A 417 -4.81 27.80 11.98
CA TYR A 417 -4.58 26.52 11.31
C TYR A 417 -3.43 25.75 11.94
N PHE A 418 -3.57 24.44 12.03
CA PHE A 418 -2.57 23.50 12.51
C PHE A 418 -2.80 22.12 11.86
N PRO A 419 -1.77 21.27 11.75
CA PRO A 419 -1.98 19.90 11.33
C PRO A 419 -2.69 19.10 12.44
N LYS A 420 -3.73 18.34 12.09
CA LYS A 420 -4.42 17.43 13.01
C LYS A 420 -4.41 16.02 12.45
N PHE A 421 -3.86 15.09 13.22
CA PHE A 421 -3.86 13.67 12.87
C PHE A 421 -5.29 13.14 12.70
N GLY A 422 -5.54 12.46 11.57
CA GLY A 422 -6.80 11.79 11.27
C GLY A 422 -8.00 12.70 11.03
N LYS A 423 -7.87 14.02 11.15
CA LYS A 423 -8.98 14.97 10.99
C LYS A 423 -8.73 15.96 9.86
N SER A 424 -9.53 15.85 8.82
CA SER A 424 -9.52 16.73 7.65
C SER A 424 -10.68 17.73 7.71
N LEU A 425 -10.44 18.95 7.22
CA LEU A 425 -11.52 19.88 6.90
C LEU A 425 -12.38 19.34 5.76
N LYS A 426 -13.68 19.66 5.76
CA LYS A 426 -14.66 19.17 4.77
C LYS A 426 -14.92 20.17 3.63
N ASN A 427 -14.61 21.45 3.85
CA ASN A 427 -15.00 22.55 2.97
C ASN A 427 -13.83 23.45 2.56
N LEU A 428 -12.59 23.06 2.85
CA LEU A 428 -11.42 23.78 2.38
C LEU A 428 -11.38 23.74 0.84
N GLU A 429 -11.26 24.90 0.23
CA GLU A 429 -11.24 25.09 -1.21
C GLU A 429 -9.94 25.76 -1.64
N LEU A 430 -9.33 25.22 -2.70
CA LEU A 430 -8.25 25.84 -3.42
C LEU A 430 -8.85 26.77 -4.48
N VAL A 431 -8.47 28.05 -4.44
CA VAL A 431 -8.93 29.07 -5.39
C VAL A 431 -7.74 29.50 -6.24
N LEU A 432 -7.84 29.33 -7.55
CA LEU A 432 -6.85 29.87 -8.49
C LEU A 432 -7.07 31.38 -8.63
N ILE A 433 -6.07 32.19 -8.29
CA ILE A 433 -6.11 33.64 -8.38
C ILE A 433 -5.48 34.11 -9.69
N LYS A 434 -4.30 33.59 -10.01
CA LYS A 434 -3.56 33.99 -11.20
C LYS A 434 -2.67 32.85 -11.69
N LYS A 435 -2.75 32.54 -12.98
CA LYS A 435 -1.80 31.67 -13.65
C LYS A 435 -0.43 32.33 -13.79
N LYS A 436 0.65 31.57 -13.63
CA LYS A 436 1.99 32.02 -14.04
C LYS A 436 1.97 32.40 -15.52
N ASN A 437 2.72 33.43 -15.90
CA ASN A 437 2.84 33.82 -17.31
C ASN A 437 3.32 32.62 -18.15
N GLY A 438 2.61 32.34 -19.24
CA GLY A 438 2.90 31.21 -20.12
C GLY A 438 2.29 29.87 -19.68
N ASN A 439 1.66 29.79 -18.51
CA ASN A 439 0.93 28.59 -18.10
C ASN A 439 -0.45 28.52 -18.79
N THR A 440 -0.64 27.54 -19.68
CA THR A 440 -1.91 27.24 -20.35
C THR A 440 -2.60 25.98 -19.82
N SER A 441 -2.04 25.33 -18.78
CA SER A 441 -2.59 24.12 -18.16
C SER A 441 -3.89 24.44 -17.42
N ALA A 442 -4.88 23.56 -17.55
CA ALA A 442 -6.08 23.60 -16.72
C ALA A 442 -5.78 23.25 -15.25
N SER A 443 -4.68 22.52 -15.01
CA SER A 443 -4.21 22.10 -13.70
C SER A 443 -3.39 23.20 -13.03
N ILE A 444 -3.33 23.21 -11.71
CA ILE A 444 -2.43 24.08 -10.94
C ILE A 444 -0.98 23.71 -11.26
N GLU A 445 -0.12 24.70 -11.51
CA GLU A 445 1.31 24.50 -11.80
C GLU A 445 2.23 25.34 -10.89
N ASP A 446 3.52 25.03 -10.90
CA ASP A 446 4.55 25.80 -10.20
C ASP A 446 4.53 27.28 -10.63
N GLY A 447 4.48 28.15 -9.63
CA GLY A 447 4.41 29.60 -9.76
C GLY A 447 3.01 30.17 -9.99
N ASP A 448 1.97 29.34 -10.06
CA ASP A 448 0.58 29.83 -10.00
C ASP A 448 0.33 30.48 -8.62
N ILE A 449 -0.46 31.56 -8.62
CA ILE A 449 -0.93 32.21 -7.39
C ILE A 449 -2.30 31.66 -7.04
N VAL A 450 -2.42 31.17 -5.81
CA VAL A 450 -3.64 30.60 -5.25
C VAL A 450 -4.04 31.31 -3.97
N ALA A 451 -5.28 31.13 -3.56
CA ALA A 451 -5.77 31.40 -2.22
C ALA A 451 -6.50 30.15 -1.70
N PHE A 452 -6.68 30.07 -0.38
CA PHE A 452 -7.50 29.04 0.23
C PHE A 452 -8.73 29.68 0.85
N ARG A 453 -9.90 29.11 0.59
CA ARG A 453 -11.19 29.55 1.15
C ARG A 453 -11.76 28.42 2.00
N ASP A 454 -12.30 28.74 3.17
CA ASP A 454 -13.00 27.78 4.01
C ASP A 454 -14.17 28.44 4.75
N TYR A 455 -14.97 27.63 5.43
CA TYR A 455 -16.26 28.01 5.99
C TYR A 455 -16.27 27.77 7.49
N THR A 456 -16.67 28.77 8.27
CA THR A 456 -16.85 28.59 9.72
C THR A 456 -18.03 27.67 10.02
N SER A 457 -18.17 27.24 11.28
CA SER A 457 -19.33 26.43 11.72
C SER A 457 -20.67 27.13 11.51
N ALA A 458 -20.69 28.47 11.36
CA ALA A 458 -21.87 29.25 11.05
C ALA A 458 -22.15 29.38 9.53
N GLY A 459 -21.31 28.78 8.68
CA GLY A 459 -21.44 28.83 7.23
C GLY A 459 -20.82 30.06 6.55
N ASN A 460 -20.13 30.92 7.30
CA ASN A 460 -19.50 32.12 6.73
C ASN A 460 -18.19 31.74 6.03
N ALA A 461 -18.03 32.20 4.79
CA ALA A 461 -16.84 31.96 3.99
C ALA A 461 -15.76 33.02 4.25
N TYR A 462 -14.53 32.57 4.47
CA TYR A 462 -13.37 33.45 4.58
C TYR A 462 -12.17 32.85 3.83
N TYR A 463 -11.20 33.71 3.53
CA TYR A 463 -9.91 33.32 3.00
C TYR A 463 -8.91 33.12 4.13
N LEU A 464 -8.00 32.17 3.92
CA LEU A 464 -6.79 32.02 4.71
C LEU A 464 -5.90 33.22 4.51
N GLN A 465 -5.52 33.87 5.60
CA GLN A 465 -4.79 35.12 5.63
C GLN A 465 -3.54 34.99 6.49
N VAL A 466 -2.44 35.59 6.02
CA VAL A 466 -1.25 35.85 6.82
C VAL A 466 -1.47 37.09 7.69
N TYR A 467 -1.62 36.85 8.99
CA TYR A 467 -1.87 37.88 9.99
C TYR A 467 -0.72 37.94 11.00
N ASN A 468 -0.14 39.14 11.14
CA ASN A 468 0.92 39.38 12.11
C ASN A 468 0.31 39.66 13.48
N LYS A 469 0.67 38.83 14.47
CA LYS A 469 0.31 39.04 15.88
C LYS A 469 1.55 38.93 16.74
N SER A 470 1.88 40.02 17.44
CA SER A 470 3.04 40.09 18.33
C SER A 470 4.35 39.67 17.64
N GLY A 471 4.56 40.11 16.39
CA GLY A 471 5.77 39.82 15.62
C GLY A 471 5.81 38.45 14.95
N THR A 472 4.79 37.60 15.15
CA THR A 472 4.69 36.30 14.48
C THR A 472 3.64 36.37 13.37
N ASP A 473 4.01 35.92 12.17
CA ASP A 473 3.11 35.77 11.03
C ASP A 473 2.41 34.41 11.13
N TRP A 474 1.13 34.42 11.50
CA TRP A 474 0.30 33.23 11.64
C TRP A 474 -0.67 33.09 10.45
N LEU A 475 -1.24 31.89 10.31
CA LEU A 475 -2.26 31.59 9.30
C LEU A 475 -3.67 31.58 9.95
N TYR A 476 -4.54 32.50 9.52
CA TYR A 476 -5.89 32.69 10.05
C TYR A 476 -6.98 32.54 8.99
N LEU A 477 -8.14 32.00 9.37
CA LEU A 477 -9.34 32.07 8.54
C LEU A 477 -10.17 33.32 8.90
N ASN A 478 -9.85 34.47 8.30
CA ASN A 478 -10.56 35.75 8.53
C ASN A 478 -10.51 36.73 7.34
N GLY A 479 -9.84 36.39 6.24
CA GLY A 479 -9.76 37.25 5.08
C GLY A 479 -11.12 37.38 4.40
N THR A 480 -11.61 38.60 4.18
CA THR A 480 -12.90 38.84 3.50
C THR A 480 -12.74 38.98 1.98
N SER A 481 -11.51 39.04 1.48
CA SER A 481 -11.18 39.08 0.06
C SER A 481 -9.81 38.41 -0.19
N ALA A 482 -9.53 37.99 -1.42
CA ALA A 482 -8.28 37.37 -1.80
C ALA A 482 -7.20 38.42 -2.16
N GLY A 483 -6.81 39.26 -1.21
CA GLY A 483 -5.73 40.24 -1.36
C GLY A 483 -4.34 39.63 -1.19
N ASN A 484 -3.29 40.46 -1.17
CA ASN A 484 -1.91 39.97 -1.05
C ASN A 484 -1.65 39.18 0.26
N SER A 485 -2.42 39.44 1.32
CA SER A 485 -2.28 38.71 2.59
C SER A 485 -2.86 37.29 2.52
N GLU A 486 -3.71 37.01 1.54
CA GLU A 486 -4.45 35.76 1.38
C GLU A 486 -3.93 34.91 0.21
N GLN A 487 -2.95 35.44 -0.53
CA GLN A 487 -2.39 34.82 -1.72
C GLN A 487 -1.07 34.11 -1.43
N PHE A 488 -0.91 32.94 -2.06
CA PHE A 488 0.27 32.09 -1.98
C PHE A 488 0.72 31.67 -3.38
N GLU A 489 2.01 31.80 -3.67
CA GLU A 489 2.63 31.21 -4.85
C GLU A 489 2.91 29.72 -4.59
N ILE A 490 2.45 28.86 -5.48
CA ILE A 490 2.73 27.42 -5.48
C ILE A 490 4.19 27.17 -5.84
N LYS A 491 4.95 26.48 -4.99
CA LYS A 491 6.32 26.04 -5.29
C LYS A 491 6.42 24.52 -5.24
N PHE A 492 6.78 23.88 -6.34
CA PHE A 492 7.05 22.44 -6.36
C PHE A 492 8.50 22.16 -5.94
N ASN A 493 8.72 21.34 -4.91
CA ASN A 493 10.08 21.09 -4.39
C ASN A 493 10.69 19.76 -4.82
N ASN A 494 9.87 18.84 -5.32
CA ASN A 494 10.37 17.66 -5.99
C ASN A 494 9.40 17.28 -7.11
N ILE A 495 9.92 17.06 -8.32
CA ILE A 495 9.11 16.71 -9.49
C ILE A 495 9.51 15.38 -10.13
N THR A 496 10.55 14.71 -9.60
CA THR A 496 11.00 13.43 -10.16
C THR A 496 10.90 12.34 -9.09
N PRO A 497 10.18 11.24 -9.37
CA PRO A 497 10.21 10.06 -8.51
C PRO A 497 11.63 9.51 -8.38
N VAL A 498 11.94 8.86 -7.25
CA VAL A 498 13.17 8.07 -7.14
C VAL A 498 13.04 6.86 -8.08
N SER A 499 13.99 6.72 -9.01
CA SER A 499 14.11 5.55 -9.87
C SER A 499 14.89 4.43 -9.18
N TRP A 500 14.58 3.18 -9.49
CA TRP A 500 15.26 1.99 -8.98
C TRP A 500 15.64 0.99 -10.07
#